data_AF-A0A357MP41-F1
#
_entry.id   AF-A0A357MP41-F1
#
_cell.length_a   1.000
_cell.length_b   1.000
_cell.length_c   1.000
_cell.angle_alpha   90.00
_cell.angle_beta   90.00
_cell.angle_gamma   90.00
#
_symmetry.space_group_name_H-M   'P 1'
#
loop_
_entity.id
_entity.type
_entity.pdbx_description
1 polymer ?
#
loop_
_entity_poly.entity_id
_entity_poly.type
_entity_poly.pdbx_seq_one_letter_code
_entity_poly.pdbx_strand_id
1 'polypeptide(L)'
;MPSGQPVALVEVLLDDTPGALWARFRFVAPQIGTGGVGMDTSGPDMDHLCAEAALPYLAAHDIEPARVVISLSDRSVAFGASDPEATQFFELYRVENGACIWEAF
;
A
#
# COMPACT_ATOMS: atom_id res chain seq x y z
N MET A 1 3.87 2.16 -12.86
CA MET A 1 2.99 1.08 -12.39
C MET A 1 2.62 0.18 -13.55
N PRO A 2 2.39 -1.13 -13.34
CA PRO A 2 1.87 -2.06 -14.35
C PRO A 2 0.66 -1.52 -15.13
N SER A 3 -0.28 -0.83 -14.47
CA SER A 3 -1.45 -0.20 -15.10
C SER A 3 -1.13 1.06 -15.93
N GLY A 4 0.09 1.60 -15.79
CA GLY A 4 0.48 2.89 -16.35
C GLY A 4 0.10 4.12 -15.52
N GLN A 5 -0.66 3.96 -14.42
CA GLN A 5 -1.07 5.10 -13.61
C GLN A 5 0.09 5.72 -12.82
N PRO A 6 0.09 7.06 -12.59
CA PRO A 6 1.02 7.70 -11.69
C PRO A 6 0.66 7.38 -10.24
N VAL A 7 1.67 7.07 -9.44
CA VAL A 7 1.52 6.87 -7.99
C VAL A 7 2.65 7.59 -7.26
N ALA A 8 2.36 8.11 -6.08
CA ALA A 8 3.33 8.79 -5.23
C ALA A 8 3.22 8.32 -3.79
N LEU A 9 4.35 7.94 -3.18
CA LEU A 9 4.41 7.62 -1.76
C LEU A 9 4.15 8.90 -0.95
N VAL A 10 3.18 8.84 -0.04
CA VAL A 10 2.83 9.94 0.86
C VAL A 10 3.45 9.73 2.23
N GLU A 11 3.30 8.52 2.77
CA GLU A 11 3.64 8.24 4.17
C GLU A 11 3.89 6.75 4.37
N VAL A 12 4.83 6.44 5.27
CA VAL A 12 5.04 5.09 5.80
C VAL A 12 4.72 5.13 7.30
N LEU A 13 3.79 4.29 7.73
CA LEU A 13 3.38 4.18 9.12
C LEU A 13 3.76 2.81 9.66
N LEU A 14 4.31 2.80 10.87
CA LEU A 14 4.67 1.60 11.61
C LEU A 14 3.78 1.54 12.85
N ASP A 15 3.05 0.44 13.02
CA ASP A 15 2.14 0.22 14.14
C ASP A 15 2.39 -1.16 14.75
N ASP A 16 2.73 -1.21 16.03
CA ASP A 16 2.97 -2.44 16.78
C ASP A 16 1.76 -2.89 17.63
N THR A 17 0.63 -2.17 17.56
CA THR A 17 -0.55 -2.42 18.39
C THR A 17 -1.57 -3.30 17.68
N PRO A 18 -2.07 -4.40 18.29
CA PRO A 18 -1.87 -4.87 19.66
C PRO A 18 -0.94 -6.11 19.79
N GLY A 19 0.27 -6.08 19.21
CA GLY A 19 1.30 -7.10 19.52
C GLY A 19 2.15 -7.61 18.36
N ALA A 20 1.99 -7.07 17.15
CA ALA A 20 2.85 -7.38 16.01
C ALA A 20 3.06 -6.11 15.18
N LEU A 21 4.26 -5.95 14.61
CA LEU A 21 4.59 -4.79 13.79
C LEU A 21 3.89 -4.88 12.41
N TRP A 22 3.11 -3.86 12.06
CA TRP A 22 2.49 -3.68 10.77
C TRP A 22 3.10 -2.45 10.10
N ALA A 23 3.54 -2.61 8.85
CA ALA A 23 4.05 -1.50 8.04
C ALA A 23 3.01 -1.12 6.98
N ARG A 24 2.50 0.11 7.04
CA ARG A 24 1.54 0.63 6.07
C ARG A 24 2.22 1.65 5.17
N PHE A 25 2.23 1.39 3.87
CA PHE A 25 2.69 2.31 2.85
C PHE A 25 1.48 2.96 2.17
N ARG A 26 1.37 4.28 2.29
CA ARG A 26 0.25 5.07 1.78
C ARG A 26 0.68 5.80 0.52
N PHE A 27 -0.03 5.56 -0.58
CA PHE A 27 0.23 6.19 -1.87
C PHE A 27 -0.99 6.98 -2.35
N VAL A 28 -0.73 8.07 -3.07
CA VAL A 28 -1.74 8.75 -3.88
C VAL A 28 -1.65 8.24 -5.31
N ALA A 29 -2.79 7.80 -5.85
CA ALA A 29 -2.98 7.22 -7.17
C ALA A 29 -4.20 7.90 -7.84
N PRO A 30 -4.05 9.09 -8.46
CA PRO A 30 -5.18 9.94 -8.87
C PRO A 30 -6.14 9.35 -9.89
N GLN A 31 -5.80 8.20 -10.48
CA GLN A 31 -6.57 7.57 -11.55
C GLN A 31 -7.48 6.44 -11.03
N ILE A 32 -7.42 6.06 -9.75
CA ILE A 32 -8.31 5.03 -9.21
C ILE A 32 -9.76 5.53 -9.09
N GLY A 33 -10.72 4.60 -9.19
CA GLY A 33 -12.14 4.92 -9.05
C GLY A 33 -12.66 5.76 -10.21
N THR A 34 -13.01 7.02 -9.94
CA THR A 34 -13.56 7.95 -10.94
C THR A 34 -12.57 8.30 -12.05
N GLY A 35 -11.27 8.07 -11.84
CA GLY A 35 -10.23 8.21 -12.86
C GLY A 35 -10.14 7.04 -13.85
N GLY A 36 -10.94 5.97 -13.67
CA GLY A 36 -11.08 4.86 -14.61
C GLY A 36 -10.27 3.60 -14.27
N VAL A 37 -9.40 3.64 -13.26
CA VAL A 37 -8.66 2.46 -12.79
C VAL A 37 -9.44 1.79 -11.65
N GLY A 38 -9.95 0.58 -11.92
CA GLY A 38 -10.67 -0.22 -10.93
C GLY A 38 -9.73 -1.03 -10.02
N MET A 39 -10.33 -1.75 -9.07
CA MET A 39 -9.59 -2.63 -8.16
C MET A 39 -8.82 -3.72 -8.90
N ASP A 40 -9.45 -4.40 -9.87
CA ASP A 40 -8.82 -5.47 -10.67
C ASP A 40 -7.56 -5.00 -11.42
N THR A 41 -7.53 -3.73 -11.81
CA THR A 41 -6.37 -3.12 -12.46
C THR A 41 -5.34 -2.62 -11.45
N SER A 42 -5.79 -2.23 -10.25
CA SER A 42 -4.91 -1.73 -9.18
C SER A 42 -4.19 -2.84 -8.43
N GLY A 43 -4.75 -4.05 -8.33
CA GLY A 43 -4.12 -5.19 -7.64
C GLY A 43 -2.66 -5.44 -8.09
N PRO A 44 -2.41 -5.62 -9.41
CA PRO A 44 -1.04 -5.75 -9.91
C PRO A 44 -0.12 -4.55 -9.60
N ASP A 45 -0.67 -3.34 -9.51
CA ASP A 45 0.12 -2.17 -9.09
C ASP A 45 0.51 -2.25 -7.62
N MET A 46 -0.39 -2.72 -6.77
CA MET A 46 -0.14 -2.88 -5.34
C MET A 46 0.87 -3.99 -5.07
N ASP A 47 0.84 -5.07 -5.83
CA ASP A 47 1.86 -6.13 -5.79
C ASP A 47 3.25 -5.58 -6.16
N HIS A 48 3.30 -4.80 -7.25
CA HIS A 48 4.51 -4.15 -7.70
C HIS A 48 5.04 -3.13 -6.68
N LEU A 49 4.16 -2.35 -6.06
CA LEU A 49 4.54 -1.40 -5.00
C LEU A 49 5.06 -2.12 -3.75
N CYS A 50 4.50 -3.26 -3.40
CA CYS A 50 5.04 -4.06 -2.30
C CYS A 50 6.47 -4.53 -2.63
N ALA A 51 6.67 -5.11 -3.81
CA ALA A 51 7.96 -5.66 -4.21
C ALA A 51 9.05 -4.59 -4.42
N GLU A 52 8.72 -3.48 -5.09
CA GLU A 52 9.71 -2.51 -5.58
C GLU A 52 9.85 -1.27 -4.69
N ALA A 53 8.88 -1.00 -3.80
CA ALA A 53 8.95 0.14 -2.88
C ALA A 53 8.97 -0.31 -1.41
N ALA A 54 8.05 -1.17 -0.99
CA ALA A 54 7.97 -1.56 0.42
C ALA A 54 9.15 -2.43 0.86
N LEU A 55 9.48 -3.50 0.12
CA LEU A 55 10.59 -4.39 0.51
C LEU A 55 11.95 -3.67 0.56
N PRO A 56 12.35 -2.86 -0.43
CA PRO A 56 13.62 -2.13 -0.36
C PRO A 56 13.66 -1.14 0.81
N TYR A 57 12.55 -0.47 1.11
CA TYR A 57 12.46 0.42 2.27
C TYR A 57 12.66 -0.37 3.57
N LEU A 58 11.92 -1.47 3.75
CA LEU A 58 12.02 -2.31 4.96
C LEU A 58 13.44 -2.83 5.16
N ALA A 59 14.07 -3.33 4.09
CA ALA A 59 15.45 -3.81 4.14
C ALA A 59 16.46 -2.70 4.46
N ALA A 60 16.30 -1.50 3.87
CA ALA A 60 17.21 -0.38 4.12
C ALA A 60 17.12 0.16 5.56
N HIS A 61 15.99 -0.06 6.23
CA HIS A 61 15.72 0.42 7.58
C HIS A 61 15.76 -0.69 8.65
N ASP A 62 16.13 -1.92 8.29
CA ASP A 62 16.16 -3.09 9.19
C ASP A 62 14.81 -3.32 9.91
N ILE A 63 13.71 -3.20 9.15
CA ILE A 63 12.33 -3.36 9.64
C ILE A 63 11.79 -4.72 9.22
N GLU A 64 11.39 -5.53 10.20
CA GLU A 64 10.78 -6.84 9.98
C GLU A 64 9.30 -6.85 10.42
N PRO A 65 8.37 -6.37 9.57
CA PRO A 65 6.97 -6.32 9.93
C PRO A 65 6.33 -7.70 9.78
N ALA A 66 5.39 -8.03 10.67
CA ALA A 66 4.55 -9.19 10.52
C ALA A 66 3.65 -9.06 9.28
N ARG A 67 3.25 -7.83 8.92
CA ARG A 67 2.38 -7.53 7.77
C ARG A 67 2.73 -6.21 7.11
N VAL A 68 2.56 -6.17 5.79
CA VAL A 68 2.67 -4.95 4.97
C VAL A 68 1.30 -4.63 4.40
N VAL A 69 0.85 -3.40 4.59
CA VAL A 69 -0.38 -2.88 3.97
C VAL A 69 0.01 -1.89 2.89
N ILE A 70 -0.38 -2.15 1.65
CA ILE A 70 -0.33 -1.16 0.58
C ILE A 70 -1.68 -0.47 0.52
N SER A 71 -1.68 0.86 0.54
CA SER A 71 -2.89 1.68 0.46
C SER A 71 -2.77 2.65 -0.70
N LEU A 72 -3.76 2.62 -1.59
CA LEU A 72 -3.93 3.62 -2.63
C LEU A 72 -5.09 4.53 -2.28
N SER A 73 -4.95 5.83 -2.50
CA SER A 73 -6.06 6.79 -2.48
C SER A 73 -6.02 7.70 -3.69
N ASP A 74 -7.18 8.04 -4.26
CA ASP A 74 -7.26 8.97 -5.40
C ASP A 74 -6.82 10.41 -5.05
N ARG A 75 -6.80 10.75 -3.76
CA ARG A 75 -6.41 12.07 -3.25
C ARG A 75 -5.71 11.95 -1.90
N SER A 76 -5.08 13.03 -1.46
CA SER A 76 -4.44 13.04 -0.14
C SER A 76 -5.51 13.02 0.95
N VAL A 77 -5.45 12.00 1.81
CA VAL A 77 -6.27 11.89 3.02
C VAL A 77 -5.32 11.80 4.21
N ALA A 78 -5.54 12.63 5.24
CA ALA A 78 -4.74 12.55 6.46
C ALA A 78 -4.96 11.20 7.16
N PHE A 79 -3.91 10.63 7.76
CA PHE A 79 -4.08 9.41 8.55
C PHE A 79 -5.06 9.61 9.70
N GLY A 80 -5.96 8.64 9.91
CA GLY A 80 -7.02 8.71 10.92
C GLY A 80 -8.21 9.61 10.56
N ALA A 81 -8.14 10.37 9.45
CA ALA A 81 -9.27 11.13 8.94
C ALA A 81 -10.15 10.27 8.03
N SER A 82 -11.44 10.58 8.01
CA SER A 82 -12.39 10.02 7.04
C SER A 82 -12.69 11.06 5.97
N ASP A 83 -12.56 10.66 4.71
CA ASP A 83 -13.03 11.42 3.54
C ASP A 83 -13.94 10.49 2.73
N PRO A 84 -15.28 10.68 2.76
CA PRO A 84 -16.22 9.81 2.07
C PRO A 84 -16.14 9.93 0.54
N GLU A 85 -15.54 11.01 0.03
CA GLU A 85 -15.38 11.23 -1.41
C GLU A 85 -14.07 10.64 -1.94
N ALA A 86 -13.17 10.19 -1.06
CA ALA A 86 -11.90 9.58 -1.44
C ALA A 86 -12.11 8.10 -1.78
N THR A 87 -11.75 7.72 -3.01
CA THR A 87 -11.65 6.30 -3.35
C THR A 87 -10.38 5.74 -2.74
N GLN A 88 -10.47 4.61 -2.05
CA GLN A 88 -9.33 3.96 -1.42
C GLN A 88 -9.34 2.46 -1.67
N PHE A 89 -8.18 1.91 -2.02
CA PHE A 89 -7.93 0.47 -2.15
C PHE A 89 -6.85 0.04 -1.17
N PHE A 90 -6.99 -1.16 -0.62
CA PHE A 90 -6.10 -1.72 0.38
C PHE A 90 -5.79 -3.16 0.05
N GLU A 91 -4.52 -3.52 0.18
CA GLU A 91 -4.08 -4.91 0.08
C GLU A 91 -3.14 -5.23 1.23
N LEU A 92 -3.24 -6.47 1.71
CA LEU A 92 -2.41 -7.02 2.77
C LEU A 92 -1.40 -8.00 2.19
N TYR A 93 -0.18 -7.89 2.67
CA TYR A 93 0.91 -8.77 2.30
C TYR A 93 1.61 -9.29 3.55
N ARG A 94 2.07 -10.53 3.46
CA ARG A 94 3.06 -11.09 4.38
C ARG A 94 4.40 -11.14 3.66
N VAL A 95 5.45 -10.69 4.32
CA VAL A 95 6.81 -10.79 3.79
C VAL A 95 7.35 -12.17 4.12
N GLU A 96 7.70 -12.94 3.11
CA GLU A 96 8.32 -14.26 3.27
C GLU A 96 9.45 -14.42 2.26
N ASN A 97 10.64 -14.80 2.72
CA ASN A 97 11.83 -15.03 1.88
C ASN A 97 12.15 -13.87 0.92
N GLY A 98 11.92 -12.62 1.36
CA GLY A 98 12.14 -11.43 0.53
C GLY A 98 11.11 -11.23 -0.58
N ALA A 99 9.94 -11.85 -0.47
CA ALA A 99 8.82 -11.66 -1.39
C ALA A 99 7.56 -11.20 -0.63
N CYS A 100 6.74 -10.39 -1.29
CA CYS A 100 5.40 -10.06 -0.81
C CYS A 100 4.43 -11.16 -1.21
N ILE A 101 3.88 -11.86 -0.22
CA ILE A 101 2.82 -12.85 -0.41
C ILE A 101 1.50 -12.17 -0.12
N TRP A 102 0.67 -11.99 -1.15
CA TRP A 102 -0.67 -11.43 -1.00
C TRP A 102 -1.52 -12.29 -0.05
N GLU A 103 -2.15 -11.64 0.92
CA GLU A 103 -3.12 -12.23 1.82
C GLU A 103 -4.47 -11.56 1.57
N ALA A 104 -5.40 -12.29 0.95
CA ALA A 104 -6.73 -11.77 0.68
C ALA A 104 -7.42 -11.32 1.98
N PHE A 105 -8.07 -10.17 1.92
CA PHE A 105 -8.91 -9.62 2.98
C PHE A 105 -10.30 -10.28 3.03
#